data_AF-A0A8B6ZMW3-F1
#
_entry.id   AF-A0A8B6ZMW3-F1
#
_cell.length_a   1.000
_cell.length_b   1.000
_cell.length_c   1.000
_cell.angle_alpha   90.00
_cell.angle_beta   90.00
_cell.angle_gamma   90.00
#
_symmetry.space_group_name_H-M   'P 1'
#
loop_
_entity.id
_entity.type
_entity.pdbx_description
1 polymer ?
#
loop_
_entity_poly.entity_id
_entity_poly.type
_entity_poly.pdbx_seq_one_letter_code
_entity_poly.pdbx_strand_id
1 'polypeptide(L)'
;MAALRSWLSRSLTSFFRYRQRVPVRAVFGKRCFSELVRPWHKTVAVGVGVTLCAVPIAQKSEPHSLSNDALMRRAVSLVTDSTSTFLSQTTYALIEAITEYTKAVYTLISLYRQYTSLLGKMNSQEEDEVWQVIIGARVEMTSKQQEYLKLETTWMTAVSLSEMAAEAAYQTE
;
A
#
# COMPACT_ATOMS: atom_id res chain seq x y z
N MET A 1 10.83 -40.99 25.62
CA MET A 1 10.65 -39.54 25.90
C MET A 1 11.58 -38.59 25.11
N ALA A 2 12.80 -38.98 24.70
CA ALA A 2 13.69 -38.08 23.92
C ALA A 2 13.34 -37.97 22.42
N ALA A 3 12.73 -39.00 21.82
CA ALA A 3 12.39 -39.02 20.39
C ALA A 3 11.22 -38.07 20.03
N LEU A 4 10.23 -37.90 20.91
CA LEU A 4 9.03 -37.07 20.66
C LEU A 4 9.37 -35.57 20.57
N ARG A 5 10.29 -35.10 21.44
CA ARG A 5 10.81 -33.73 21.42
C ARG A 5 11.58 -33.41 20.13
N SER A 6 12.20 -34.41 19.53
CA SER A 6 12.93 -34.23 18.26
C SER A 6 12.00 -34.05 17.05
N TRP A 7 10.78 -34.59 17.11
CA TRP A 7 9.80 -34.45 16.04
C TRP A 7 9.13 -33.08 16.07
N LEU A 8 8.77 -32.59 17.27
CA LEU A 8 8.25 -31.23 17.47
C LEU A 8 9.28 -30.16 17.09
N SER A 9 10.56 -30.32 17.45
CA SER A 9 11.59 -29.33 17.07
C SER A 9 11.94 -29.39 15.58
N ARG A 10 11.93 -30.57 14.94
CA ARG A 10 12.14 -30.71 13.50
C ARG A 10 10.95 -30.21 12.68
N SER A 11 9.72 -30.35 13.18
CA SER A 11 8.52 -29.82 12.52
C SER A 11 8.47 -28.29 12.59
N LEU A 12 8.70 -27.71 13.77
CA LEU A 12 8.78 -26.24 13.94
C LEU A 12 9.93 -25.63 13.12
N THR A 13 11.13 -26.24 13.11
CA THR A 13 12.27 -25.71 12.34
C THR A 13 12.19 -25.97 10.83
N SER A 14 11.35 -26.90 10.36
CA SER A 14 11.08 -27.09 8.92
C SER A 14 10.01 -26.13 8.42
N PHE A 15 8.98 -25.83 9.22
CA PHE A 15 8.01 -24.78 8.95
C PHE A 15 8.66 -23.38 8.92
N PHE A 16 9.58 -23.09 9.84
CA PHE A 16 10.34 -21.84 9.81
C PHE A 16 11.35 -21.76 8.64
N ARG A 17 11.92 -22.88 8.19
CA ARG A 17 12.84 -22.88 7.03
C ARG A 17 12.14 -22.77 5.68
N TYR A 18 10.87 -23.13 5.57
CA TYR A 18 10.10 -22.88 4.35
C TYR A 18 9.74 -21.39 4.18
N ARG A 19 9.82 -20.59 5.26
CA ARG A 19 9.57 -19.13 5.27
C ARG A 19 10.69 -18.30 4.63
N GLN A 20 11.82 -18.89 4.22
CA GLN A 20 13.03 -18.16 3.81
C GLN A 20 13.42 -18.30 2.32
N ARG A 21 12.53 -18.81 1.47
CA ARG A 21 12.81 -18.98 0.02
C ARG A 21 11.75 -18.38 -0.89
N VAL A 22 11.44 -17.10 -0.69
CA VAL A 22 10.89 -16.26 -1.76
C VAL A 22 11.78 -15.03 -1.87
N PRO A 23 12.62 -14.91 -2.90
CA PRO A 23 13.34 -13.68 -3.13
C PRO A 23 12.33 -12.58 -3.49
N VAL A 24 12.27 -11.55 -2.63
CA VAL A 24 11.64 -10.26 -2.94
C VAL A 24 12.38 -9.71 -4.16
N ARG A 25 11.76 -9.82 -5.34
CA ARG A 25 12.23 -9.14 -6.54
C ARG A 25 11.72 -7.70 -6.48
N ALA A 26 12.42 -6.87 -5.72
CA ALA A 26 12.30 -5.42 -5.83
C ALA A 26 12.81 -5.01 -7.22
N VAL A 27 11.89 -4.79 -8.17
CA VAL A 27 12.23 -4.18 -9.45
C VAL A 27 12.26 -2.68 -9.23
N PHE A 28 13.46 -2.17 -8.95
CA PHE A 28 13.79 -0.76 -9.08
C PHE A 28 13.82 -0.41 -10.58
N GLY A 29 12.69 0.04 -11.12
CA GLY A 29 12.58 0.52 -12.49
C GLY A 29 12.59 2.04 -12.53
N LYS A 30 13.76 2.68 -12.40
CA LYS A 30 13.94 4.05 -12.85
C LYS A 30 13.81 4.06 -14.38
N ARG A 31 12.75 4.68 -14.91
CA ARG A 31 12.68 5.07 -16.33
C ARG A 31 12.43 6.58 -16.41
N CYS A 32 13.52 7.33 -16.43
CA CYS A 32 13.59 8.60 -17.16
C CYS A 32 14.02 8.27 -18.59
N PHE A 33 13.24 8.70 -19.57
CA PHE A 33 13.60 9.03 -20.97
C PHE A 33 12.33 9.71 -21.52
N SER A 34 12.28 11.03 -21.69
CA SER A 34 12.96 11.81 -22.75
C SER A 34 12.78 11.17 -24.11
N GLU A 35 11.75 11.61 -24.85
CA GLU A 35 11.73 11.82 -26.31
C GLU A 35 10.28 11.94 -26.79
N LEU A 36 9.77 13.18 -26.88
CA LEU A 36 8.82 13.49 -27.94
C LEU A 36 9.39 14.67 -28.73
N VAL A 37 10.26 14.29 -29.66
CA VAL A 37 10.72 15.11 -30.77
C VAL A 37 9.50 15.58 -31.56
N ARG A 38 9.29 16.90 -31.66
CA ARG A 38 8.74 17.47 -32.89
C ARG A 38 9.47 18.75 -33.30
N PRO A 39 9.85 18.90 -34.59
CA PRO A 39 10.75 19.93 -35.04
C PRO A 39 10.01 21.25 -35.30
N TRP A 40 10.60 22.33 -34.80
CA TRP A 40 10.26 23.70 -35.19
C TRP A 40 10.63 23.92 -36.66
N HIS A 41 9.64 23.96 -37.55
CA HIS A 41 9.81 24.58 -38.86
C HIS A 41 9.47 26.06 -38.75
N LYS A 42 10.51 26.90 -38.73
CA LYS A 42 10.42 28.34 -38.94
C LYS A 42 10.30 28.58 -40.45
N THR A 43 9.07 28.68 -40.94
CA THR A 43 8.82 29.28 -42.26
C THR A 43 8.62 30.77 -42.03
N VAL A 44 9.66 31.56 -42.27
CA VAL A 44 9.55 33.01 -42.39
C VAL A 44 8.92 33.29 -43.75
N ALA A 45 7.60 33.47 -43.77
CA ALA A 45 6.91 34.10 -44.88
C ALA A 45 6.82 35.60 -44.58
N VAL A 46 7.69 36.38 -45.21
CA VAL A 46 7.58 37.84 -45.26
C VAL A 46 6.33 38.19 -46.06
N GLY A 47 5.31 38.68 -45.38
CA GLY A 47 4.12 39.28 -45.98
C GLY A 47 3.88 40.63 -45.31
N VAL A 48 4.14 41.70 -46.07
CA VAL A 48 3.76 43.06 -45.69
C VAL A 48 2.23 43.16 -45.78
N GLY A 49 1.57 43.22 -44.63
CA GLY A 49 0.13 43.40 -44.52
C GLY A 49 -0.18 44.14 -43.23
N VAL A 50 -0.74 45.34 -43.38
CA VAL A 50 -1.22 46.18 -42.27
C VAL A 50 -2.37 45.46 -41.58
N THR A 51 -2.06 44.71 -40.53
CA THR A 51 -3.05 44.29 -39.53
C THR A 51 -2.58 44.86 -38.22
N LEU A 52 -3.38 45.77 -37.65
CA LEU A 52 -3.19 46.32 -36.32
C LEU A 52 -2.88 45.17 -35.35
N CYS A 53 -1.62 45.05 -34.94
CA CYS A 53 -1.22 44.11 -33.91
C CYS A 53 -1.90 44.55 -32.62
N ALA A 54 -3.03 43.93 -32.27
CA ALA A 54 -3.45 43.85 -30.88
C ALA A 54 -2.39 42.99 -30.16
N VAL A 55 -1.27 43.62 -29.81
CA VAL A 55 -0.33 43.07 -28.83
C VAL A 55 -1.14 42.93 -27.55
N PRO A 56 -1.28 41.72 -26.97
CA PRO A 56 -1.90 41.61 -25.66
C PRO A 56 -1.04 42.49 -24.74
N ILE A 57 -1.61 43.62 -24.33
CA ILE A 57 -0.96 44.50 -23.38
C ILE A 57 -0.80 43.65 -22.13
N ALA A 58 0.44 43.27 -21.84
CA ALA A 58 0.81 42.72 -20.55
C ALA A 58 0.68 43.86 -19.53
N GLN A 59 -0.56 44.20 -19.18
CA GLN A 59 -0.88 44.92 -17.97
C GLN A 59 -0.61 43.94 -16.82
N LYS A 60 0.68 43.82 -16.50
CA LYS A 60 1.15 43.34 -15.20
C LYS A 60 0.96 44.48 -14.19
N SER A 61 -0.23 45.07 -14.17
CA SER A 61 -0.65 46.08 -13.22
C SER A 61 -1.51 45.38 -12.18
N GLU A 62 -0.81 44.94 -11.14
CA GLU A 62 -1.20 44.90 -9.74
C GLU A 62 -0.15 43.98 -9.10
N PRO A 63 0.55 44.37 -8.01
CA PRO A 63 1.22 43.37 -7.21
C PRO A 63 0.14 42.37 -6.82
N HIS A 64 0.22 41.15 -7.36
CA HIS A 64 -0.61 40.02 -6.97
C HIS A 64 -0.93 40.17 -5.48
N SER A 65 -2.19 40.12 -5.11
CA SER A 65 -2.65 39.97 -3.73
C SER A 65 -1.94 38.76 -3.12
N LEU A 66 -0.75 38.99 -2.59
CA LEU A 66 0.34 38.02 -2.39
C LEU A 66 0.20 37.22 -1.09
N SER A 67 -0.98 37.17 -0.47
CA SER A 67 -1.08 36.65 0.89
C SER A 67 -1.98 35.42 1.03
N ASN A 68 -3.18 35.42 0.43
CA ASN A 68 -4.16 34.36 0.72
C ASN A 68 -4.22 33.27 -0.34
N ASP A 69 -4.53 33.57 -1.61
CA ASP A 69 -4.65 32.53 -2.66
C ASP A 69 -3.36 31.76 -2.91
N ALA A 70 -2.21 32.46 -2.88
CA ALA A 70 -0.90 31.82 -3.00
C ALA A 70 -0.58 30.92 -1.78
N LEU A 71 -1.04 31.30 -0.59
CA LEU A 71 -0.92 30.49 0.62
C LEU A 71 -1.87 29.30 0.56
N MET A 72 -3.12 29.49 0.09
CA MET A 72 -4.10 28.43 -0.13
C MET A 72 -3.57 27.38 -1.11
N ARG A 73 -3.06 27.78 -2.28
CA ARG A 73 -2.47 26.84 -3.25
C ARG A 73 -1.27 26.08 -2.68
N ARG A 74 -0.41 26.74 -1.89
CA ARG A 74 0.70 26.05 -1.20
C ARG A 74 0.21 25.09 -0.13
N ALA A 75 -0.76 25.49 0.68
CA ALA A 75 -1.34 24.65 1.71
C ALA A 75 -2.00 23.41 1.08
N VAL A 76 -2.78 23.59 0.01
CA VAL A 76 -3.42 22.50 -0.72
C VAL A 76 -2.39 21.58 -1.39
N SER A 77 -1.31 22.12 -1.98
CA SER A 77 -0.20 21.31 -2.49
C SER A 77 0.43 20.45 -1.39
N LEU A 78 0.70 21.03 -0.22
CA LEU A 78 1.25 20.30 0.93
C LEU A 78 0.28 19.23 1.47
N VAL A 79 -1.01 19.55 1.54
CA VAL A 79 -2.06 18.60 1.96
C VAL A 79 -2.16 17.46 0.94
N THR A 80 -2.10 17.75 -0.35
CA THR A 80 -2.15 16.73 -1.41
C THR A 80 -0.92 15.80 -1.34
N ASP A 81 0.29 16.36 -1.20
CA ASP A 81 1.51 15.55 -1.10
C ASP A 81 1.54 14.68 0.16
N SER A 82 1.11 15.25 1.30
CA SER A 82 1.08 14.53 2.58
C SER A 82 -0.01 13.46 2.62
N THR A 83 -1.22 13.73 2.13
CA THR A 83 -2.30 12.74 2.05
C THR A 83 -1.97 11.63 1.06
N SER A 84 -1.36 11.94 -0.09
CA SER A 84 -0.85 10.92 -1.03
C SER A 84 0.19 10.00 -0.38
N THR A 85 1.13 10.56 0.39
CA THR A 85 2.11 9.77 1.15
C THR A 85 1.45 8.92 2.22
N PHE A 86 0.55 9.50 3.00
CA PHE A 86 -0.17 8.80 4.07
C PHE A 86 -1.06 7.67 3.53
N LEU A 87 -1.77 7.91 2.43
CA LEU A 87 -2.56 6.90 1.74
C LEU A 87 -1.68 5.75 1.23
N SER A 88 -0.53 6.07 0.63
CA SER A 88 0.41 5.05 0.17
C SER A 88 0.91 4.17 1.33
N GLN A 89 1.34 4.79 2.44
CA GLN A 89 1.83 4.07 3.61
C GLN A 89 0.76 3.20 4.25
N THR A 90 -0.44 3.73 4.46
CA THR A 90 -1.55 2.99 5.07
C THR A 90 -2.03 1.85 4.16
N THR A 91 -2.01 2.05 2.84
CA THR A 91 -2.31 0.99 1.85
C THR A 91 -1.31 -0.16 1.97
N TYR A 92 -0.01 0.13 2.01
CA TYR A 92 1.01 -0.91 2.19
C TYR A 92 0.87 -1.65 3.51
N ALA A 93 0.67 -0.93 4.62
CA ALA A 93 0.48 -1.53 5.93
C ALA A 93 -0.76 -2.44 5.98
N LEU A 94 -1.88 -2.00 5.37
CA LEU A 94 -3.10 -2.80 5.29
C LEU A 94 -2.90 -4.07 4.47
N ILE A 95 -2.26 -3.97 3.29
CA ILE A 95 -1.96 -5.15 2.45
C ILE A 95 -1.09 -6.15 3.21
N GLU A 96 -0.06 -5.67 3.92
CA GLU A 96 0.80 -6.52 4.73
C GLU A 96 0.01 -7.24 5.83
N ALA A 97 -0.81 -6.52 6.60
CA ALA A 97 -1.61 -7.11 7.67
C ALA A 97 -2.65 -8.12 7.16
N ILE A 98 -3.33 -7.83 6.05
CA ILE A 98 -4.25 -8.79 5.40
C ILE A 98 -3.48 -10.03 4.93
N THR A 99 -2.26 -9.85 4.41
CA THR A 99 -1.41 -10.96 3.97
C THR A 99 -1.00 -11.84 5.15
N GLU A 100 -0.67 -11.26 6.31
CA GLU A 100 -0.36 -12.01 7.52
C GLU A 100 -1.58 -12.75 8.09
N TYR A 101 -2.74 -12.09 8.14
CA TYR A 101 -4.00 -12.73 8.51
C TYR A 101 -4.32 -13.93 7.61
N THR A 102 -4.17 -13.76 6.30
CA THR A 102 -4.40 -14.82 5.32
C THR A 102 -3.47 -16.02 5.55
N LYS A 103 -2.19 -15.78 5.87
CA LYS A 103 -1.25 -16.85 6.25
C LYS A 103 -1.71 -17.58 7.49
N ALA A 104 -2.17 -16.87 8.54
CA ALA A 104 -2.67 -17.49 9.76
C ALA A 104 -3.93 -18.35 9.50
N VAL A 105 -4.84 -17.88 8.64
CA VAL A 105 -6.01 -18.66 8.19
C VAL A 105 -5.58 -19.94 7.47
N TYR A 106 -4.64 -19.87 6.52
CA TYR A 106 -4.14 -21.06 5.83
C TYR A 106 -3.46 -22.05 6.77
N THR A 107 -2.70 -21.57 7.75
CA THR A 107 -2.12 -22.41 8.80
C THR A 107 -3.22 -23.15 9.56
N LEU A 108 -4.25 -22.44 10.03
CA LEU A 108 -5.36 -23.04 10.77
C LEU A 108 -6.12 -24.08 9.93
N ILE A 109 -6.39 -23.78 8.65
CA ILE A 109 -7.01 -24.73 7.71
C ILE A 109 -6.15 -25.99 7.55
N SER A 110 -4.82 -25.83 7.42
CA SER A 110 -3.91 -26.96 7.28
C SER A 110 -3.88 -27.86 8.52
N LEU A 111 -3.92 -27.25 9.72
CA LEU A 111 -3.98 -27.98 10.99
C LEU A 111 -5.30 -28.76 11.11
N TYR A 112 -6.43 -28.16 10.77
CA TYR A 112 -7.71 -28.87 10.77
C TYR A 112 -7.73 -30.05 9.80
N ARG A 113 -7.23 -29.87 8.57
CA ARG A 113 -7.12 -30.97 7.60
C ARG A 113 -6.26 -32.10 8.12
N GLN A 114 -5.13 -31.78 8.75
CA GLN A 114 -4.23 -32.77 9.33
C GLN A 114 -4.89 -33.50 10.50
N TYR A 115 -5.51 -32.76 11.42
CA TYR A 115 -6.27 -33.33 12.53
C TYR A 115 -7.34 -34.31 12.03
N THR A 116 -8.15 -33.91 11.04
CA THR A 116 -9.15 -34.79 10.42
C THR A 116 -8.53 -36.05 9.82
N SER A 117 -7.35 -35.95 9.18
CA SER A 117 -6.66 -37.11 8.60
C SER A 117 -6.14 -38.12 9.64
N LEU A 118 -5.96 -37.65 10.88
CA LEU A 118 -5.44 -38.42 12.02
C LEU A 118 -6.54 -38.86 12.99
N LEU A 119 -7.81 -38.54 12.72
CA LEU A 119 -8.94 -38.98 13.55
C LEU A 119 -8.94 -40.51 13.72
N GLY A 120 -9.07 -40.95 14.98
CA GLY A 120 -9.02 -42.36 15.36
C GLY A 120 -7.65 -43.03 15.26
N LYS A 121 -6.60 -42.30 14.84
CA LYS A 121 -5.21 -42.79 14.74
C LYS A 121 -4.30 -42.24 15.84
N MET A 122 -4.79 -41.31 16.65
CA MET A 122 -4.08 -40.68 17.77
C MET A 122 -4.61 -41.23 19.10
N ASN A 123 -3.75 -41.31 20.10
CA ASN A 123 -4.20 -41.50 21.48
C ASN A 123 -4.73 -40.19 22.07
N SER A 124 -5.36 -40.25 23.25
CA SER A 124 -6.00 -39.08 23.87
C SER A 124 -5.02 -37.94 24.20
N GLN A 125 -3.77 -38.26 24.55
CA GLN A 125 -2.75 -37.26 24.84
C GLN A 125 -2.28 -36.56 23.55
N GLU A 126 -2.02 -37.33 22.50
CA GLU A 126 -1.64 -36.79 21.18
C GLU A 126 -2.75 -35.90 20.61
N GLU A 127 -4.01 -36.30 20.80
CA GLU A 127 -5.16 -35.53 20.38
C GLU A 127 -5.23 -34.17 21.10
N ASP A 128 -5.05 -34.15 22.42
CA ASP A 128 -5.02 -32.90 23.20
C ASP A 128 -3.86 -32.00 22.77
N GLU A 129 -2.66 -32.56 22.56
CA GLU A 129 -1.51 -31.79 22.08
C GLU A 129 -1.78 -31.10 20.72
N VAL A 130 -2.35 -31.84 19.75
CA VAL A 130 -2.74 -31.25 18.45
C VAL A 130 -3.85 -30.21 18.62
N TRP A 131 -4.81 -30.46 19.50
CA TRP A 131 -5.89 -29.53 19.77
C TRP A 131 -5.39 -28.22 20.38
N GLN A 132 -4.42 -28.26 21.30
CA GLN A 132 -3.79 -27.07 21.86
C GLN A 132 -3.09 -26.23 20.79
N VAL A 133 -2.44 -26.87 19.81
CA VAL A 133 -1.83 -26.16 18.66
C VAL A 133 -2.90 -25.47 17.81
N ILE A 134 -4.05 -26.12 17.57
CA ILE A 134 -5.18 -25.52 16.85
C ILE A 134 -5.74 -24.31 17.61
N ILE A 135 -5.90 -24.40 18.93
CA ILE A 135 -6.34 -23.29 19.77
C ILE A 135 -5.35 -22.11 19.65
N GLY A 136 -4.05 -22.37 19.78
CA GLY A 136 -3.01 -21.36 19.64
C GLY A 136 -3.04 -20.67 18.27
N ALA A 137 -3.15 -21.45 17.20
CA ALA A 137 -3.26 -20.92 15.84
C ALA A 137 -4.55 -20.08 15.64
N ARG A 138 -5.66 -20.45 16.29
CA ARG A 138 -6.89 -19.65 16.28
C ARG A 138 -6.71 -18.32 17.00
N VAL A 139 -6.03 -18.31 18.15
CA VAL A 139 -5.71 -17.07 18.88
C VAL A 139 -4.83 -16.15 18.03
N GLU A 140 -3.79 -16.70 17.39
CA GLU A 140 -2.91 -15.94 16.48
C GLU A 140 -3.71 -15.36 15.30
N MET A 141 -4.55 -16.17 14.64
CA MET A 141 -5.41 -15.71 13.54
C MET A 141 -6.35 -14.59 13.97
N THR A 142 -6.99 -14.69 15.15
CA THR A 142 -7.86 -13.63 15.68
C THR A 142 -7.09 -12.36 16.01
N SER A 143 -5.87 -12.47 16.55
CA SER A 143 -5.01 -11.31 16.80
C SER A 143 -4.66 -10.59 15.49
N LYS A 144 -4.29 -11.34 14.45
CA LYS A 144 -4.03 -10.78 13.11
C LYS A 144 -5.28 -10.20 12.46
N GLN A 145 -6.44 -10.77 12.75
CA GLN A 145 -7.72 -10.21 12.31
C GLN A 145 -7.95 -8.81 12.90
N GLN A 146 -7.76 -8.67 14.21
CA GLN A 146 -7.93 -7.39 14.90
C GLN A 146 -6.91 -6.35 14.41
N GLU A 147 -5.67 -6.76 14.13
CA GLU A 147 -4.62 -5.91 13.59
C GLU A 147 -4.99 -5.35 12.20
N TYR A 148 -5.44 -6.19 11.26
CA TYR A 148 -5.82 -5.70 9.94
C TYR A 148 -7.05 -4.79 10.00
N LEU A 149 -8.06 -5.08 10.84
CA LEU A 149 -9.27 -4.24 10.97
C LEU A 149 -8.93 -2.84 11.49
N LYS A 150 -7.97 -2.73 12.41
CA LYS A 150 -7.45 -1.45 12.88
C LYS A 150 -6.77 -0.66 11.74
N LEU A 151 -5.95 -1.34 10.94
CA LEU A 151 -5.28 -0.72 9.79
C LEU A 151 -6.26 -0.35 8.68
N GLU A 152 -7.32 -1.13 8.48
CA GLU A 152 -8.41 -0.84 7.54
C GLU A 152 -9.10 0.47 7.91
N THR A 153 -9.39 0.65 9.20
CA THR A 153 -9.97 1.91 9.70
C THR A 153 -9.04 3.10 9.44
N THR A 154 -7.73 2.90 9.64
CA THR A 154 -6.71 3.95 9.38
C THR A 154 -6.60 4.28 7.89
N TRP A 155 -6.66 3.25 7.03
CA TRP A 155 -6.65 3.40 5.59
C TRP A 155 -7.91 4.12 5.07
N MET A 156 -9.09 3.79 5.59
CA MET A 156 -10.33 4.50 5.26
C MET A 156 -10.26 5.99 5.58
N THR A 157 -9.65 6.36 6.73
CA THR A 157 -9.38 7.76 7.06
C THR A 157 -8.41 8.41 6.05
N ALA A 158 -7.36 7.69 5.63
CA ALA A 158 -6.41 8.20 4.64
C ALA A 158 -7.07 8.43 3.26
N VAL A 159 -7.99 7.54 2.86
CA VAL A 159 -8.81 7.70 1.64
C VAL A 159 -9.66 8.95 1.74
N SER A 160 -10.43 9.12 2.82
CA SER A 160 -11.27 10.30 3.01
C SER A 160 -10.48 11.62 3.03
N LEU A 161 -9.32 11.65 3.68
CA LEU A 161 -8.43 12.82 3.66
C LEU A 161 -7.91 13.12 2.25
N SER A 162 -7.61 12.10 1.46
CA SER A 162 -7.15 12.26 0.08
C SER A 162 -8.25 12.76 -0.85
N GLU A 163 -9.49 12.30 -0.66
CA GLU A 163 -10.67 12.81 -1.37
C GLU A 163 -10.91 14.29 -1.07
N MET A 164 -10.89 14.68 0.22
CA MET A 164 -11.01 16.08 0.62
C MET A 164 -9.86 16.95 0.08
N ALA A 165 -8.64 16.42 0.03
CA ALA A 165 -7.49 17.11 -0.56
C ALA A 165 -7.68 17.35 -2.06
N ALA A 166 -8.18 16.35 -2.78
CA ALA A 166 -8.48 16.45 -4.21
C ALA A 166 -9.61 17.45 -4.49
N GLU A 167 -10.66 17.48 -3.68
CA GLU A 167 -11.72 18.48 -3.78
C GLU A 167 -11.19 19.90 -3.53
N ALA A 168 -10.35 20.10 -2.51
CA ALA A 168 -9.73 21.39 -2.24
C ALA A 168 -8.79 21.85 -3.37
N ALA A 169 -8.04 20.92 -3.98
CA ALA A 169 -7.23 21.21 -5.17
C ALA A 169 -8.10 21.68 -6.34
N TYR A 170 -9.18 20.97 -6.63
CA TYR A 170 -10.12 21.36 -7.68
C TYR A 170 -10.76 22.74 -7.45
N GLN A 171 -11.04 23.10 -6.19
CA GLN A 171 -11.61 24.40 -5.84
C GLN A 171 -10.60 25.56 -5.87
N THR A 172 -9.30 25.28 -5.87
CA THR A 172 -8.23 26.31 -5.81
C THR A 172 -7.45 26.48 -7.11
N GLU A 173 -7.74 25.66 -8.13
CA GLU A 173 -7.35 25.89 -9.52
C GLU A 173 -8.04 27.13 -10.09
#